data_AF-A0A2S0VQY3-F1
#
_entry.id   AF-A0A2S0VQY3-F1
#
_cell.length_a   1.000
_cell.length_b   1.000
_cell.length_c   1.000
_cell.angle_alpha   90.00
_cell.angle_beta   90.00
_cell.angle_gamma   90.00
#
_symmetry.space_group_name_H-M   'P 1'
#
loop_
_entity.id
_entity.type
_entity.pdbx_description
1 polymer ?
#
loop_
_entity_poly.entity_id
_entity_poly.type
_entity_poly.pdbx_seq_one_letter_code
_entity_poly.pdbx_strand_id
1 'polypeptide(L)'
;MPADSVSPLSKKKGPAISMDKADHRQTASWGNSKEAKAYRAQQKQLIDNGQFKEAQQMDVNDVQSKFGTKYDSAIKEMQEYTDKLDK
;
A
#
# COMPACT_ATOMS: atom_id res chain seq x y z
N MET A 1 2.20 -0.25 -2.75
CA MET A 1 1.77 -0.18 -1.34
C MET A 1 2.91 0.43 -0.57
N PRO A 2 2.92 1.76 -0.35
CA PRO A 2 1.82 2.73 -0.41
C PRO A 2 1.34 3.12 -1.82
N ALA A 3 0.33 3.99 -1.92
CA ALA A 3 -0.23 4.44 -3.20
C ALA A 3 0.80 5.18 -4.09
N ASP A 4 0.83 4.85 -5.39
CA ASP A 4 1.80 5.40 -6.36
C ASP A 4 1.82 6.94 -6.38
N SER A 5 0.66 7.59 -6.22
CA SER A 5 0.55 9.05 -6.24
C SER A 5 1.24 9.78 -5.08
N VAL A 6 1.62 9.06 -4.02
CA VAL A 6 2.28 9.61 -2.83
C VAL A 6 3.60 8.91 -2.51
N SER A 7 3.98 7.91 -3.32
CA SER A 7 5.23 7.18 -3.15
C SER A 7 6.41 8.02 -3.63
N PRO A 8 7.55 8.03 -2.90
CA PRO A 8 8.78 8.66 -3.37
C PRO A 8 9.49 7.81 -4.44
N LEU A 9 9.10 6.54 -4.57
CA LEU A 9 9.66 5.60 -5.53
C LEU A 9 8.95 5.74 -6.87
N SER A 10 9.71 5.66 -7.97
CA SER A 10 9.12 5.57 -9.30
C SER A 10 8.16 4.39 -9.39
N LYS A 11 7.09 4.52 -10.18
CA LYS A 11 6.06 3.49 -10.39
C LYS A 11 6.57 2.05 -10.62
N LYS A 12 7.74 1.89 -11.26
CA LYS A 12 8.34 0.57 -11.56
C LYS A 12 9.18 -0.02 -10.43
N LYS A 13 9.50 0.78 -9.40
CA LYS A 13 10.37 0.43 -8.28
C LYS A 13 9.63 0.39 -6.94
N GLY A 14 8.37 0.78 -6.92
CA GLY A 14 7.56 0.75 -5.71
C GLY A 14 7.15 -0.69 -5.37
N PRO A 15 7.17 -1.09 -4.08
CA PRO A 15 6.58 -2.35 -3.64
C PRO A 15 5.08 -2.38 -4.00
N ALA A 16 4.59 -3.52 -4.47
CA ALA A 16 3.18 -3.73 -4.80
C ALA A 16 2.80 -5.20 -4.63
N ILE A 17 1.51 -5.47 -4.43
CA ILE A 17 0.95 -6.82 -4.45
C ILE A 17 0.12 -7.03 -5.71
N SER A 18 0.13 -8.24 -6.25
CA SER A 18 -0.82 -8.64 -7.29
C SER A 18 -2.17 -8.93 -6.66
N MET A 19 -3.25 -8.41 -7.25
CA MET A 19 -4.61 -8.57 -6.74
C MET A 19 -5.66 -8.58 -7.84
N ASP A 20 -6.80 -9.18 -7.54
CA ASP A 20 -7.95 -9.19 -8.45
C ASP A 20 -8.46 -7.76 -8.62
N LYS A 21 -8.86 -7.40 -9.84
CA LYS A 21 -9.34 -6.04 -10.12
C LYS A 21 -10.59 -5.68 -9.31
N ALA A 22 -11.45 -6.65 -9.01
CA ALA A 22 -12.65 -6.45 -8.19
C ALA A 22 -12.29 -6.14 -6.73
N ASP A 23 -11.26 -6.80 -6.20
CA ASP A 23 -10.78 -6.60 -4.82
C ASP A 23 -9.97 -5.30 -4.71
N HIS A 24 -9.17 -4.98 -5.73
CA HIS A 24 -8.47 -3.69 -5.81
C HIS A 24 -9.43 -2.49 -5.72
N ARG A 25 -10.62 -2.60 -6.32
CA ARG A 25 -11.63 -1.53 -6.25
C ARG A 25 -12.19 -1.30 -4.85
N GLN A 26 -12.02 -2.25 -3.94
CA GLN A 26 -12.51 -2.19 -2.57
C GLN A 26 -11.46 -1.68 -1.59
N THR A 27 -10.18 -1.54 -1.99
CA THR A 27 -9.14 -1.01 -1.10
C THR A 27 -9.40 0.46 -0.75
N ALA A 28 -8.98 0.88 0.45
CA ALA A 28 -9.28 2.21 0.95
C ALA A 28 -8.62 3.32 0.13
N SER A 29 -7.49 3.04 -0.53
CA SER A 29 -6.78 3.97 -1.38
C SER A 29 -7.36 4.08 -2.81
N TRP A 30 -8.32 3.22 -3.19
CA TRP A 30 -8.86 3.18 -4.55
C TRP A 30 -9.86 4.30 -4.85
N GLY A 31 -9.78 4.85 -6.06
CA GLY A 31 -10.75 5.79 -6.60
C GLY A 31 -10.53 7.24 -6.15
N ASN A 32 -11.61 8.03 -6.21
CA ASN A 32 -11.56 9.49 -6.04
C ASN A 32 -12.53 10.01 -4.96
N SER A 33 -13.02 9.13 -4.08
CA SER A 33 -13.87 9.54 -2.96
C SER A 33 -13.09 10.41 -1.96
N LYS A 34 -13.80 11.10 -1.09
CA LYS A 34 -13.18 11.93 -0.04
C LYS A 34 -12.34 11.06 0.90
N GLU A 35 -12.84 9.87 1.21
CA GLU A 35 -12.21 8.88 2.07
C GLU A 35 -10.91 8.37 1.44
N ALA A 36 -10.92 8.03 0.15
CA ALA A 36 -9.72 7.57 -0.56
C ALA A 36 -8.64 8.65 -0.68
N LYS A 37 -9.04 9.92 -0.81
CA LYS A 37 -8.11 11.05 -0.77
C LYS A 37 -7.51 11.23 0.62
N ALA A 38 -8.33 11.17 1.66
CA ALA A 38 -7.87 11.28 3.05
C ALA A 38 -6.91 10.14 3.41
N TYR A 39 -7.22 8.91 2.99
CA TYR A 39 -6.36 7.75 3.19
C TYR A 39 -4.98 7.95 2.55
N ARG A 40 -4.93 8.38 1.27
CA ARG A 40 -3.65 8.70 0.60
C ARG A 40 -2.91 9.88 1.24
N ALA A 41 -3.62 10.86 1.79
CA ALA A 41 -3.02 11.96 2.52
C ALA A 41 -2.33 11.47 3.81
N GLN A 42 -2.94 10.54 4.55
CA GLN A 42 -2.32 9.90 5.71
C GLN A 42 -1.07 9.10 5.32
N GLN A 43 -1.13 8.33 4.23
CA GLN A 43 0.05 7.65 3.70
C GLN A 43 1.17 8.64 3.37
N LYS A 44 0.83 9.77 2.73
CA LYS A 44 1.80 10.82 2.40
C LYS A 44 2.46 11.39 3.67
N GLN A 45 1.68 11.69 4.71
CA GLN A 45 2.23 12.21 5.96
C GLN A 45 3.23 11.25 6.61
N LEU A 46 2.93 9.96 6.62
CA LEU A 46 3.86 8.95 7.13
C LEU A 46 5.14 8.90 6.28
N ILE A 47 5.01 8.87 4.95
CA ILE A 47 6.16 8.87 4.03
C ILE A 47 7.03 10.12 4.22
N ASP A 48 6.41 11.30 4.31
CA ASP A 48 7.11 12.58 4.51
C ASP A 48 7.90 12.58 5.84
N ASN A 49 7.43 11.83 6.85
CA ASN A 49 8.10 11.64 8.14
C ASN A 49 9.14 10.51 8.16
N GLY A 50 9.44 9.89 7.00
CA GLY A 50 10.34 8.75 6.90
C GLY A 50 9.73 7.41 7.32
N GLN A 51 8.42 7.37 7.56
CA GLN A 51 7.66 6.20 8.05
C GLN A 51 7.04 5.41 6.89
N PHE A 52 7.87 5.02 5.92
CA PHE A 52 7.40 4.34 4.70
C PHE A 52 6.77 2.97 5.00
N LYS A 53 7.36 2.22 5.94
CA LYS A 53 6.85 0.90 6.35
C LYS A 53 5.50 1.00 7.05
N GLU A 54 5.26 2.06 7.80
CA GLU A 54 3.98 2.35 8.42
C GLU A 54 2.92 2.68 7.38
N ALA A 55 3.25 3.48 6.36
CA ALA A 55 2.35 3.75 5.23
C ALA A 55 1.99 2.48 4.45
N GLN A 56 2.93 1.55 4.33
CA GLN A 56 2.70 0.22 3.75
C GLN A 56 1.84 -0.67 4.65
N GLN A 57 2.10 -0.67 5.97
CA GLN A 57 1.33 -1.45 6.92
C GLN A 57 -0.14 -1.01 6.98
N MET A 58 -0.43 0.28 6.75
CA MET A 58 -1.82 0.74 6.59
C MET A 58 -2.55 -0.01 5.47
N ASP A 59 -1.92 -0.14 4.29
CA ASP A 59 -2.50 -0.86 3.16
C ASP A 59 -2.63 -2.37 3.47
N VAL A 60 -1.65 -2.97 4.17
CA VAL A 60 -1.71 -4.38 4.60
C VAL A 60 -2.90 -4.62 5.52
N ASN A 61 -3.10 -3.77 6.52
CA ASN A 61 -4.22 -3.86 7.44
C ASN A 61 -5.56 -3.73 6.71
N ASP A 62 -5.65 -2.80 5.75
CA ASP A 62 -6.85 -2.61 4.94
C ASP A 62 -7.18 -3.87 4.12
N VAL A 63 -6.20 -4.43 3.44
CA VAL A 63 -6.33 -5.65 2.63
C VAL A 63 -6.73 -6.84 3.53
N GLN A 64 -6.07 -7.05 4.65
CA GLN A 64 -6.39 -8.16 5.56
C GLN A 64 -7.77 -8.02 6.21
N SER A 65 -8.19 -6.79 6.54
CA SER A 65 -9.53 -6.55 7.10
C SER A 65 -10.67 -6.91 6.13
N LYS A 66 -10.40 -6.83 4.81
CA LYS A 66 -11.39 -7.07 3.75
C LYS A 66 -11.35 -8.48 3.19
N PHE A 67 -10.16 -9.07 3.10
CA PHE A 67 -9.94 -10.31 2.35
C PHE A 67 -9.31 -11.43 3.21
N GLY A 68 -9.11 -11.19 4.51
CA GLY A 68 -8.44 -12.13 5.40
C GLY A 68 -7.05 -12.48 4.88
N THR A 69 -6.77 -13.77 4.79
CA THR A 69 -5.44 -14.29 4.41
C THR A 69 -5.24 -14.45 2.90
N LYS A 70 -6.23 -14.08 2.07
CA LYS A 70 -6.20 -14.29 0.60
C LYS A 70 -4.93 -13.77 -0.07
N TYR A 71 -4.36 -12.67 0.44
CA TYR A 71 -3.21 -12.00 -0.15
C TYR A 71 -1.92 -12.10 0.68
N ASP A 72 -1.87 -12.93 1.74
CA ASP A 72 -0.74 -12.97 2.67
C ASP A 72 0.59 -13.33 1.98
N SER A 73 0.58 -14.27 1.02
CA SER A 73 1.79 -14.60 0.26
C SER A 73 2.32 -13.41 -0.54
N ALA A 74 1.43 -12.67 -1.22
CA ALA A 74 1.82 -11.49 -1.99
C ALA A 74 2.27 -10.33 -1.09
N ILE A 75 1.63 -10.17 0.08
CA ILE A 75 2.05 -9.22 1.11
C ILE A 75 3.46 -9.55 1.60
N LYS A 76 3.75 -10.82 1.86
CA LYS A 76 5.08 -11.25 2.30
C LYS A 76 6.15 -10.95 1.25
N GLU A 77 5.92 -11.28 -0.02
CA GLU A 77 6.85 -10.95 -1.12
C GLU A 77 7.11 -9.43 -1.23
N MET A 78 6.07 -8.63 -1.04
CA MET A 78 6.12 -7.18 -1.08
C MET A 78 6.89 -6.57 0.10
N GLN A 79 6.75 -7.14 1.30
CA GLN A 79 7.55 -6.79 2.48
C GLN A 79 9.03 -7.15 2.27
N GLU A 80 9.32 -8.36 1.80
CA GLU A 80 10.68 -8.80 1.50
C GLU A 80 11.36 -7.93 0.43
N TYR A 81 10.60 -7.46 -0.57
CA TYR A 81 11.10 -6.51 -1.55
C TYR A 81 11.41 -5.15 -0.92
N THR A 82 10.55 -4.67 -0.02
CA THR A 82 10.75 -3.39 0.69
C THR A 82 12.02 -3.43 1.54
N ASP A 83 12.25 -4.53 2.27
CA ASP A 83 13.47 -4.71 3.07
C ASP A 83 14.76 -4.76 2.23
N LYS A 84 14.67 -5.06 0.94
CA LYS A 84 15.81 -4.99 0.00
C LYS A 84 16.05 -3.58 -0.52
N LEU A 85 15.07 -2.69 -0.48
CA LEU A 85 15.21 -1.28 -0.89
C LEU A 85 15.86 -0.43 0.21
N ASP A 86 15.72 -0.84 1.47
CA ASP A 86 16.32 -0.17 2.64
C ASP A 86 17.82 -0.48 2.83
N LYS A 87 18.40 -1.33 1.97
CA LYS A 87 19.82 -1.74 2.01
C LYS A 87 20.61 -1.09 0.88
#